data_AF-A0A2E5PGM3-F1
#
_entry.id   AF-A0A2E5PGM3-F1
#
_cell.length_a   1.000
_cell.length_b   1.000
_cell.length_c   1.000
_cell.angle_alpha   90.00
_cell.angle_beta   90.00
_cell.angle_gamma   90.00
#
_symmetry.space_group_name_H-M   'P 1'
#
loop_
_entity.id
_entity.type
_entity.pdbx_description
1 polymer ?
#
loop_
_entity_poly.entity_id
_entity_poly.type
_entity_poly.pdbx_seq_one_letter_code
_entity_poly.pdbx_strand_id
1 'polypeptide(L)'
;MVVRRRKLGVRLSKCHRRTAAIFSGSLARCEPMRIANLTIIAVIFLAFQSEAKSIKIAEEAYKLVNLSIVKTHIRPRYVNFAIAGSNFHNHITKLCTDGSSGQLELSRTAFKTIVGAWMGIGHIQDGPVKLYMRQVRVQFWPDKRGRTGKQLRAFLEAADASVLGPKKFPRISIALQGFGVAERLLFMPRHSNHIIESPKGLRCKLLRAVANSLAQIGAQIVQEWGSGEGSFATEMRDAGQSLSRFNSHREVTVMLVNGLFTSLKFITDFKLDRILGKTIAKARPKRAESWLCGRSRQNIIDNLTALQALYKGENGGQGLEVLIPRDNERLGKLLTIAFDKTLRTARRHGMPLVRGVSDRTSRETLLILARQTRALKALVARELAPVLGTPLGFNALDGD
;
A
#
# COMPACT_ATOMS: atom_id res chain seq x y z
N MET A 1 -43.09 24.25 37.81
CA MET A 1 -43.95 25.42 38.08
C MET A 1 -43.22 26.64 37.54
N VAL A 2 -43.88 27.51 36.75
CA VAL A 2 -43.31 28.72 36.07
C VAL A 2 -42.20 28.44 35.01
N VAL A 3 -42.06 29.10 33.85
CA VAL A 3 -42.94 29.52 32.72
C VAL A 3 -42.21 30.64 31.95
N ARG A 4 -41.84 30.37 30.67
CA ARG A 4 -41.50 31.35 29.59
C ARG A 4 -40.22 32.21 29.81
N ARG A 5 -39.56 32.78 28.77
CA ARG A 5 -40.05 33.31 27.47
C ARG A 5 -38.98 33.21 26.36
N ARG A 6 -39.39 32.99 25.09
CA ARG A 6 -38.54 33.06 23.87
C ARG A 6 -38.26 34.52 23.47
N LYS A 7 -37.21 34.75 22.65
CA LYS A 7 -37.25 35.68 21.51
C LYS A 7 -36.33 35.23 20.37
N LEU A 8 -36.88 35.14 19.15
CA LEU A 8 -36.11 35.06 17.89
C LEU A 8 -35.73 36.48 17.44
N GLY A 9 -34.69 36.59 16.62
CA GLY A 9 -34.33 37.83 15.91
C GLY A 9 -33.78 37.53 14.52
N VAL A 10 -34.61 37.70 13.49
CA VAL A 10 -34.23 37.65 12.07
C VAL A 10 -33.71 39.03 11.64
N ARG A 11 -32.72 39.10 10.76
CA ARG A 11 -32.38 40.31 10.00
C ARG A 11 -32.37 40.04 8.51
N LEU A 12 -33.18 40.81 7.78
CA LEU A 12 -33.24 40.86 6.32
C LEU A 12 -32.53 42.11 5.79
N SER A 13 -32.37 42.11 4.47
CA SER A 13 -31.66 43.06 3.61
C SER A 13 -32.03 44.55 3.78
N LYS A 14 -31.11 45.42 3.32
CA LYS A 14 -31.46 46.75 2.78
C LYS A 14 -30.72 47.04 1.48
N CYS A 15 -31.48 47.49 0.50
CA CYS A 15 -31.05 48.04 -0.78
C CYS A 15 -30.77 49.55 -0.65
N HIS A 16 -30.04 50.16 -1.58
CA HIS A 16 -29.94 51.61 -1.74
C HIS A 16 -30.18 52.04 -3.19
N ARG A 17 -30.79 53.22 -3.37
CA ARG A 17 -31.29 53.76 -4.64
C ARG A 17 -30.58 55.06 -5.01
N ARG A 18 -30.28 55.17 -6.32
CA ARG A 18 -30.44 56.35 -7.21
C ARG A 18 -29.74 57.69 -6.90
N THR A 19 -29.13 58.21 -7.97
CA THR A 19 -29.30 59.60 -8.48
C THR A 19 -29.17 59.59 -10.03
N ALA A 20 -29.57 60.65 -10.74
CA ALA A 20 -29.84 60.62 -12.19
C ALA A 20 -29.55 61.96 -12.94
N ALA A 21 -29.30 61.87 -14.27
CA ALA A 21 -29.35 62.93 -15.32
C ALA A 21 -29.33 62.21 -16.71
N ILE A 22 -30.15 62.48 -17.76
CA ILE A 22 -30.39 63.70 -18.57
C ILE A 22 -29.23 63.95 -19.56
N PHE A 23 -29.35 64.00 -20.91
CA PHE A 23 -30.52 63.95 -21.85
C PHE A 23 -30.13 63.56 -23.31
N SER A 24 -31.09 63.15 -24.18
CA SER A 24 -31.03 63.00 -25.68
C SER A 24 -29.95 62.06 -26.31
N GLY A 25 -30.09 61.45 -27.50
CA GLY A 25 -31.20 61.33 -28.46
C GLY A 25 -30.70 61.22 -29.92
N SER A 26 -30.88 60.08 -30.60
CA SER A 26 -31.00 59.91 -32.08
C SER A 26 -31.01 58.42 -32.47
N LEU A 27 -31.77 58.05 -33.51
CA LEU A 27 -31.85 56.70 -34.08
C LEU A 27 -31.04 56.64 -35.38
N ALA A 28 -30.12 55.67 -35.49
CA ALA A 28 -29.47 55.32 -36.75
C ALA A 28 -29.69 53.82 -37.04
N ARG A 29 -30.13 53.51 -38.27
CA ARG A 29 -30.32 52.14 -38.75
C ARG A 29 -28.98 51.53 -39.17
N CYS A 30 -28.79 50.24 -38.92
CA CYS A 30 -27.75 49.45 -39.59
C CYS A 30 -28.39 48.40 -40.49
N GLU A 31 -27.89 48.30 -41.72
CA GLU A 31 -28.27 47.28 -42.70
C GLU A 31 -27.58 45.92 -42.41
N PRO A 32 -28.14 44.79 -42.92
CA PRO A 32 -27.56 43.47 -42.69
C PRO A 32 -26.39 43.17 -43.65
N MET A 33 -25.16 43.15 -43.12
CA MET A 33 -23.99 42.69 -43.86
C MET A 33 -24.02 41.15 -44.00
N ARG A 34 -24.13 40.67 -45.25
CA ARG A 34 -23.98 39.24 -45.59
C ARG A 34 -22.55 38.77 -45.27
N ILE A 35 -22.42 37.72 -44.45
CA ILE A 35 -21.19 36.94 -44.34
C ILE A 35 -21.53 35.48 -44.65
N ALA A 36 -21.18 35.05 -45.86
CA ALA A 36 -21.05 33.63 -46.19
C ALA A 36 -19.73 33.07 -45.61
N ASN A 37 -19.58 31.74 -45.61
CA ASN A 37 -18.43 30.94 -45.14
C ASN A 37 -18.46 30.53 -43.65
N LEU A 38 -19.34 29.57 -43.31
CA LEU A 38 -19.34 28.89 -42.01
C LEU A 38 -19.49 27.36 -42.12
N THR A 39 -19.18 26.78 -43.29
CA THR A 39 -19.53 25.39 -43.67
C THR A 39 -18.34 24.45 -43.87
N ILE A 40 -17.10 24.86 -43.56
CA ILE A 40 -15.87 24.08 -43.87
C ILE A 40 -15.11 23.60 -42.61
N ILE A 41 -15.58 23.91 -41.39
CA ILE A 41 -14.93 23.46 -40.14
C ILE A 41 -15.61 22.22 -39.52
N ALA A 42 -16.81 21.85 -39.96
CA ALA A 42 -17.59 20.75 -39.37
C ALA A 42 -17.21 19.32 -39.84
N VAL A 43 -16.41 19.16 -40.90
CA VAL A 43 -16.20 17.86 -41.57
C VAL A 43 -14.88 17.17 -41.15
N ILE A 44 -13.91 17.89 -40.60
CA ILE A 44 -12.60 17.33 -40.20
C ILE A 44 -12.62 16.69 -38.79
N PHE A 45 -13.72 16.84 -38.04
CA PHE A 45 -13.87 16.27 -36.69
C PHE A 45 -14.55 14.89 -36.62
N LEU A 46 -14.82 14.25 -37.77
CA LEU A 46 -15.59 12.99 -37.86
C LEU A 46 -14.80 11.76 -38.31
N ALA A 47 -13.48 11.87 -38.53
CA ALA A 47 -12.67 10.81 -39.11
C ALA A 47 -11.41 10.46 -38.31
N PHE A 48 -11.53 10.26 -36.98
CA PHE A 48 -10.57 9.45 -36.20
C PHE A 48 -11.17 8.94 -34.86
N GLN A 49 -12.44 8.52 -34.86
CA GLN A 49 -12.84 7.49 -33.89
C GLN A 49 -12.25 6.16 -34.36
N SER A 50 -11.00 5.93 -33.97
CA SER A 50 -10.45 4.58 -33.91
C SER A 50 -11.28 3.80 -32.92
N GLU A 51 -12.24 3.01 -33.41
CA GLU A 51 -12.74 1.86 -32.68
C GLU A 51 -11.54 0.94 -32.45
N ALA A 52 -10.86 1.15 -31.32
CA ALA A 52 -9.77 0.30 -30.88
C ALA A 52 -10.34 -1.10 -30.69
N LYS A 53 -10.15 -1.93 -31.71
CA LYS A 53 -10.69 -3.29 -31.80
C LYS A 53 -10.06 -4.13 -30.70
N SER A 54 -10.72 -4.13 -29.54
CA SER A 54 -10.27 -4.76 -28.30
C SER A 54 -9.87 -6.20 -28.56
N ILE A 55 -8.57 -6.45 -28.67
CA ILE A 55 -8.03 -7.80 -28.81
C ILE A 55 -8.25 -8.50 -27.48
N LYS A 56 -9.33 -9.29 -27.41
CA LYS A 56 -9.69 -10.03 -26.20
C LYS A 56 -8.61 -11.07 -25.92
N ILE A 57 -7.79 -10.81 -24.89
CA ILE A 57 -6.78 -11.73 -24.39
C ILE A 57 -7.47 -13.06 -24.02
N ALA A 58 -6.92 -14.18 -24.50
CA ALA A 58 -7.46 -15.51 -24.27
C ALA A 58 -7.27 -15.96 -22.81
N GLU A 59 -8.23 -16.73 -22.27
CA GLU A 59 -8.16 -17.27 -20.89
C GLU A 59 -6.90 -18.11 -20.63
N GLU A 60 -6.41 -18.85 -21.63
CA GLU A 60 -5.15 -19.61 -21.51
C GLU A 60 -3.92 -18.70 -21.36
N ALA A 61 -3.90 -17.51 -21.98
CA ALA A 61 -2.80 -16.56 -21.80
C ALA A 61 -2.76 -16.02 -20.36
N TYR A 62 -3.94 -15.65 -19.80
CA TYR A 62 -4.05 -15.29 -18.39
C TYR A 62 -3.59 -16.46 -17.49
N LYS A 63 -4.05 -17.69 -17.75
CA LYS A 63 -3.70 -18.89 -16.99
C LYS A 63 -2.18 -19.09 -16.90
N LEU A 64 -1.49 -19.09 -18.03
CA LEU A 64 -0.04 -19.30 -18.10
C LEU A 64 0.72 -18.26 -17.26
N VAL A 65 0.38 -16.97 -17.41
CA VAL A 65 1.01 -15.88 -16.65
C VAL A 65 0.67 -15.96 -15.16
N ASN A 66 -0.59 -16.24 -14.79
CA ASN A 66 -1.01 -16.39 -13.40
C ASN A 66 -0.25 -17.55 -12.73
N LEU A 67 -0.15 -18.71 -13.37
CA LEU A 67 0.60 -19.87 -12.85
C LEU A 67 2.10 -19.58 -12.74
N SER A 68 2.67 -18.85 -13.69
CA SER A 68 4.05 -18.36 -13.61
C SER A 68 4.26 -17.50 -12.37
N ILE A 69 3.42 -16.47 -12.18
CA ILE A 69 3.45 -15.56 -11.03
C ILE A 69 3.28 -16.32 -9.70
N VAL A 70 2.37 -17.30 -9.61
CA VAL A 70 2.24 -18.14 -8.40
C VAL A 70 3.54 -18.89 -8.11
N LYS A 71 4.11 -19.55 -9.12
CA LYS A 71 5.31 -20.40 -8.99
C LYS A 71 6.57 -19.60 -8.67
N THR A 72 6.82 -18.49 -9.38
CA THR A 72 8.11 -17.80 -9.36
C THR A 72 8.14 -16.53 -8.53
N HIS A 73 6.98 -15.92 -8.25
CA HIS A 73 6.88 -14.67 -7.49
C HIS A 73 6.20 -14.89 -6.13
N ILE A 74 4.94 -15.36 -6.10
CA ILE A 74 4.14 -15.40 -4.87
C ILE A 74 4.68 -16.41 -3.85
N ARG A 75 4.80 -17.69 -4.25
CA ARG A 75 5.23 -18.76 -3.34
C ARG A 75 6.64 -18.54 -2.78
N PRO A 76 7.68 -18.22 -3.58
CA PRO A 76 9.03 -18.01 -3.06
C PRO A 76 9.11 -16.83 -2.07
N ARG A 77 8.35 -15.77 -2.31
CA ARG A 77 8.32 -14.58 -1.44
C ARG A 77 7.59 -14.83 -0.11
N TYR A 78 6.52 -15.62 -0.09
CA TYR A 78 5.92 -16.07 1.17
C TYR A 78 6.80 -17.07 1.93
N VAL A 79 7.53 -17.96 1.23
CA VAL A 79 8.54 -18.83 1.84
C VAL A 79 9.65 -18.01 2.51
N ASN A 80 10.17 -16.98 1.82
CA ASN A 80 11.13 -16.04 2.42
C ASN A 80 10.58 -15.35 3.67
N PHE A 81 9.32 -14.91 3.65
CA PHE A 81 8.67 -14.33 4.83
C PHE A 81 8.54 -15.34 5.98
N ALA A 82 8.21 -16.59 5.71
CA ALA A 82 8.13 -17.65 6.73
C ALA A 82 9.51 -17.97 7.34
N ILE A 83 10.55 -18.09 6.52
CA ILE A 83 11.94 -18.31 6.96
C ILE A 83 12.43 -17.14 7.82
N ALA A 84 12.22 -15.89 7.37
CA ALA A 84 12.54 -14.71 8.15
C ALA A 84 11.72 -14.62 9.46
N GLY A 85 10.48 -15.13 9.45
CA GLY A 85 9.62 -15.34 10.62
C GLY A 85 10.25 -16.27 11.65
N SER A 86 10.64 -17.47 11.23
CA SER A 86 11.32 -18.45 12.09
C SER A 86 12.63 -17.90 12.66
N ASN A 87 13.48 -17.29 11.82
CA ASN A 87 14.74 -16.70 12.25
C ASN A 87 14.53 -15.55 13.26
N PHE A 88 13.53 -14.69 13.04
CA PHE A 88 13.16 -13.66 14.00
C PHE A 88 12.70 -14.25 15.35
N HIS A 89 11.84 -15.28 15.33
CA HIS A 89 11.42 -15.97 16.54
C HIS A 89 12.60 -16.59 17.32
N ASN A 90 13.56 -17.19 16.61
CA ASN A 90 14.73 -17.81 17.22
C ASN A 90 15.64 -16.77 17.90
N HIS A 91 15.92 -15.63 17.26
CA HIS A 91 16.70 -14.56 17.88
C HIS A 91 15.97 -13.91 19.07
N ILE A 92 14.66 -13.69 18.98
CA ILE A 92 13.86 -13.21 20.12
C ILE A 92 13.87 -14.20 21.29
N THR A 93 13.82 -15.51 21.03
CA THR A 93 13.91 -16.52 22.08
C THR A 93 15.28 -16.49 22.76
N LYS A 94 16.39 -16.32 22.02
CA LYS A 94 17.74 -16.15 22.61
C LYS A 94 17.85 -14.86 23.42
N LEU A 95 17.41 -13.72 22.89
CA LEU A 95 17.38 -12.43 23.62
C LEU A 95 16.60 -12.53 24.94
N CYS A 96 15.46 -13.21 24.94
CA CYS A 96 14.63 -13.39 26.13
C CYS A 96 15.06 -14.56 27.05
N THR A 97 16.18 -15.21 26.75
CA THR A 97 16.88 -16.11 27.66
C THR A 97 18.10 -15.41 28.25
N ASP A 98 18.96 -14.84 27.38
CA ASP A 98 20.29 -14.35 27.72
C ASP A 98 20.29 -12.89 28.23
N GLY A 99 19.37 -12.06 27.74
CA GLY A 99 19.31 -10.62 28.07
C GLY A 99 20.51 -9.80 27.59
N SER A 100 21.33 -10.26 26.63
CA SER A 100 22.55 -9.53 26.23
C SER A 100 22.34 -8.49 25.14
N SER A 101 23.20 -7.46 25.13
CA SER A 101 23.27 -6.44 24.07
C SER A 101 23.57 -7.04 22.69
N GLY A 102 24.41 -8.08 22.62
CA GLY A 102 24.68 -8.83 21.39
C GLY A 102 23.43 -9.50 20.82
N GLN A 103 22.63 -10.19 21.66
CA GLN A 103 21.36 -10.77 21.20
C GLN A 103 20.32 -9.70 20.81
N LEU A 104 20.38 -8.50 21.41
CA LEU A 104 19.51 -7.38 21.02
C LEU A 104 19.82 -6.90 19.60
N GLU A 105 21.10 -6.75 19.22
CA GLU A 105 21.46 -6.35 17.85
C GLU A 105 21.19 -7.43 16.81
N LEU A 106 21.40 -8.70 17.14
CA LEU A 106 20.98 -9.82 16.29
C LEU A 106 19.46 -9.82 16.10
N SER A 107 18.69 -9.58 17.17
CA SER A 107 17.22 -9.45 17.12
C SER A 107 16.75 -8.24 16.31
N ARG A 108 17.42 -7.09 16.42
CA ARG A 108 17.17 -5.88 15.62
C ARG A 108 17.46 -6.12 14.14
N THR A 109 18.49 -6.90 13.83
CA THR A 109 18.83 -7.31 12.46
C THR A 109 17.78 -8.25 11.89
N ALA A 110 17.44 -9.33 12.62
CA ALA A 110 16.39 -10.26 12.21
C ALA A 110 15.02 -9.57 12.03
N PHE A 111 14.69 -8.59 12.87
CA PHE A 111 13.50 -7.74 12.71
C PHE A 111 13.50 -6.95 11.39
N LYS A 112 14.64 -6.34 11.02
CA LYS A 112 14.76 -5.63 9.74
C LYS A 112 14.64 -6.59 8.54
N THR A 113 15.11 -7.83 8.67
CA THR A 113 14.99 -8.88 7.64
C THR A 113 13.55 -9.33 7.44
N ILE A 114 12.80 -9.66 8.49
CA ILE A 114 11.38 -10.07 8.36
C ILE A 114 10.48 -8.94 7.83
N VAL A 115 10.75 -7.68 8.23
CA VAL A 115 10.07 -6.52 7.64
C VAL A 115 10.41 -6.40 6.14
N GLY A 116 11.66 -6.66 5.74
CA GLY A 116 12.07 -6.72 4.33
C GLY A 116 11.32 -7.78 3.53
N ALA A 117 11.28 -9.01 4.04
CA ALA A 117 10.56 -10.11 3.39
C ALA A 117 9.07 -9.79 3.24
N TRP A 118 8.43 -9.19 4.26
CA TRP A 118 7.05 -8.74 4.19
C TRP A 118 6.84 -7.61 3.16
N MET A 119 7.73 -6.61 3.11
CA MET A 119 7.69 -5.57 2.07
C MET A 119 7.86 -6.14 0.65
N GLY A 120 8.54 -7.29 0.54
CA GLY A 120 8.65 -8.06 -0.69
C GLY A 120 7.36 -8.76 -1.15
N ILE A 121 6.34 -8.94 -0.30
CA ILE A 121 5.14 -9.74 -0.64
C ILE A 121 3.79 -9.10 -0.29
N GLY A 122 3.74 -8.08 0.59
CA GLY A 122 2.50 -7.44 1.06
C GLY A 122 1.65 -6.70 0.00
N HIS A 123 2.01 -6.81 -1.28
CA HIS A 123 1.19 -6.40 -2.42
C HIS A 123 0.23 -7.50 -2.90
N ILE A 124 0.50 -8.77 -2.56
CA ILE A 124 -0.50 -9.85 -2.65
C ILE A 124 -1.34 -9.76 -1.38
N GLN A 125 -2.55 -9.23 -1.52
CA GLN A 125 -3.44 -8.92 -0.39
C GLN A 125 -4.69 -9.82 -0.35
N ASP A 126 -4.75 -10.86 -1.19
CA ASP A 126 -5.86 -11.81 -1.25
C ASP A 126 -5.49 -13.24 -0.82
N GLY A 127 -6.51 -14.08 -0.65
CA GLY A 127 -6.35 -15.48 -0.28
C GLY A 127 -5.86 -15.68 1.16
N PRO A 128 -4.90 -16.60 1.40
CA PRO A 128 -4.38 -16.98 2.72
C PRO A 128 -4.02 -15.83 3.68
N VAL A 129 -3.63 -14.68 3.14
CA VAL A 129 -3.22 -13.50 3.93
C VAL A 129 -4.41 -12.71 4.53
N LYS A 130 -5.63 -12.85 3.97
CA LYS A 130 -6.85 -12.26 4.52
C LYS A 130 -7.42 -13.07 5.69
N LEU A 131 -7.28 -14.40 5.65
CA LEU A 131 -7.81 -15.31 6.66
C LEU A 131 -7.32 -14.91 8.06
N TYR A 132 -8.21 -14.99 9.05
CA TYR A 132 -7.93 -14.66 10.46
C TYR A 132 -7.26 -13.29 10.67
N MET A 133 -7.54 -12.32 9.79
CA MET A 133 -6.97 -10.96 9.78
C MET A 133 -5.43 -10.94 9.76
N ARG A 134 -4.79 -11.96 9.16
CA ARG A 134 -3.32 -12.13 9.17
C ARG A 134 -2.57 -10.91 8.67
N GLN A 135 -2.99 -10.29 7.55
CA GLN A 135 -2.37 -9.08 7.01
C GLN A 135 -2.20 -7.96 8.06
N VAL A 136 -3.28 -7.58 8.75
CA VAL A 136 -3.27 -6.50 9.74
C VAL A 136 -2.67 -6.93 11.08
N ARG A 137 -2.68 -8.23 11.41
CA ARG A 137 -1.95 -8.80 12.55
C ARG A 137 -0.44 -8.84 12.35
N VAL A 138 0.03 -9.00 11.11
CA VAL A 138 1.45 -8.81 10.74
C VAL A 138 1.79 -7.33 10.79
N GLN A 139 0.98 -6.48 10.13
CA GLN A 139 1.26 -5.07 9.98
C GLN A 139 0.05 -4.17 10.23
N PHE A 140 -0.15 -3.76 11.49
CA PHE A 140 -1.08 -2.69 11.85
C PHE A 140 -0.46 -1.30 11.57
N TRP A 141 -0.48 -0.88 10.31
CA TRP A 141 -0.07 0.46 9.87
C TRP A 141 -0.88 0.85 8.62
N PRO A 142 -1.38 2.10 8.48
CA PRO A 142 -1.08 3.29 9.27
C PRO A 142 -1.82 3.39 10.61
N ASP A 143 -1.08 3.46 11.72
CA ASP A 143 -1.66 3.75 13.04
C ASP A 143 -2.01 5.26 13.15
N LYS A 144 -3.11 5.69 12.52
CA LYS A 144 -3.61 7.08 12.50
C LYS A 144 -3.82 7.64 13.94
N ARG A 145 -4.14 6.80 14.94
CA ARG A 145 -4.56 7.20 16.30
C ARG A 145 -3.57 6.83 17.43
N GLY A 146 -2.40 6.28 17.11
CA GLY A 146 -1.38 5.85 18.09
C GLY A 146 -1.81 4.66 18.95
N ARG A 147 -2.73 3.81 18.46
CA ARG A 147 -3.31 2.68 19.20
C ARG A 147 -2.24 1.72 19.69
N THR A 148 -1.21 1.41 18.89
CA THR A 148 -0.16 0.46 19.29
C THR A 148 0.62 0.96 20.49
N GLY A 149 0.95 2.26 20.53
CA GLY A 149 1.63 2.87 21.67
C GLY A 149 0.77 2.95 22.93
N LYS A 150 -0.56 3.09 22.78
CA LYS A 150 -1.53 3.11 23.88
C LYS A 150 -1.77 1.72 24.46
N GLN A 151 -2.04 0.73 23.60
CA GLN A 151 -2.28 -0.65 24.01
C GLN A 151 -1.05 -1.29 24.64
N LEU A 152 0.17 -1.01 24.14
CA LEU A 152 1.40 -1.47 24.77
C LEU A 152 1.58 -0.92 26.19
N ARG A 153 1.14 0.31 26.47
CA ARG A 153 1.18 0.86 27.85
C ARG A 153 0.15 0.17 28.74
N ALA A 154 -1.11 0.15 28.34
CA ALA A 154 -2.19 -0.49 29.09
C ALA A 154 -1.88 -1.96 29.41
N PHE A 155 -1.27 -2.70 28.48
CA PHE A 155 -0.83 -4.08 28.71
C PHE A 155 0.29 -4.18 29.76
N LEU A 156 1.28 -3.28 29.72
CA LEU A 156 2.38 -3.28 30.69
C LEU A 156 1.94 -2.77 32.08
N GLU A 157 0.92 -1.93 32.13
CA GLU A 157 0.27 -1.44 33.36
C GLU A 157 -0.62 -2.52 34.00
N ALA A 158 -1.41 -3.24 33.20
CA ALA A 158 -2.29 -4.32 33.69
C ALA A 158 -1.54 -5.61 34.09
N ALA A 159 -0.30 -5.78 33.62
CA ALA A 159 0.59 -6.91 33.91
C ALA A 159 0.07 -8.34 33.58
N ASP A 160 -1.11 -8.48 32.98
CA ASP A 160 -1.73 -9.78 32.67
C ASP A 160 -0.98 -10.54 31.56
N ALA A 161 -0.10 -11.46 31.96
CA ALA A 161 0.57 -12.37 31.04
C ALA A 161 -0.33 -13.51 30.51
N SER A 162 -1.52 -13.73 31.08
CA SER A 162 -2.39 -14.86 30.73
C SER A 162 -2.94 -14.78 29.29
N VAL A 163 -3.01 -13.57 28.72
CA VAL A 163 -3.45 -13.34 27.33
C VAL A 163 -2.41 -13.72 26.28
N LEU A 164 -1.16 -13.96 26.68
CA LEU A 164 -0.05 -14.25 25.77
C LEU A 164 0.04 -15.71 25.28
N GLY A 165 -0.78 -16.61 25.84
CA GLY A 165 -0.81 -18.01 25.42
C GLY A 165 -1.29 -18.20 23.97
N PRO A 166 -0.84 -19.24 23.25
CA PRO A 166 -1.04 -19.36 21.80
C PRO A 166 -2.51 -19.42 21.34
N LYS A 167 -3.43 -19.88 22.19
CA LYS A 167 -4.88 -19.87 21.92
C LYS A 167 -5.54 -18.49 22.13
N LYS A 168 -4.99 -17.65 23.04
CA LYS A 168 -5.52 -16.33 23.41
C LYS A 168 -4.89 -15.20 22.58
N PHE A 169 -3.56 -15.23 22.38
CA PHE A 169 -2.81 -14.16 21.74
C PHE A 169 -3.36 -13.73 20.36
N PRO A 170 -3.77 -14.65 19.43
CA PRO A 170 -4.37 -14.26 18.16
C PRO A 170 -5.64 -13.41 18.28
N ARG A 171 -6.38 -13.55 19.40
CA ARG A 171 -7.68 -12.91 19.67
C ARG A 171 -7.56 -11.57 20.41
N ILE A 172 -6.37 -11.18 20.88
CA ILE A 172 -6.16 -9.88 21.53
C ILE A 172 -6.17 -8.75 20.50
N SER A 173 -6.28 -7.50 20.96
CA SER A 173 -6.21 -6.30 20.12
C SER A 173 -5.09 -6.36 19.08
N ILE A 174 -5.44 -6.22 17.80
CA ILE A 174 -4.49 -6.23 16.67
C ILE A 174 -3.38 -5.18 16.85
N ALA A 175 -3.69 -4.06 17.51
CA ALA A 175 -2.72 -3.02 17.83
C ALA A 175 -1.64 -3.45 18.85
N LEU A 176 -1.84 -4.58 19.56
CA LEU A 176 -0.87 -5.24 20.45
C LEU A 176 -0.15 -6.43 19.77
N GLN A 177 -0.38 -6.65 18.47
CA GLN A 177 0.27 -7.69 17.66
C GLN A 177 1.24 -7.07 16.62
N GLY A 178 2.01 -7.93 15.97
CA GLY A 178 2.76 -7.58 14.74
C GLY A 178 3.94 -6.63 14.89
N PHE A 179 4.41 -6.13 13.74
CA PHE A 179 5.63 -5.33 13.65
C PHE A 179 5.61 -4.06 14.48
N GLY A 180 4.45 -3.40 14.62
CA GLY A 180 4.35 -2.15 15.38
C GLY A 180 4.68 -2.30 16.87
N VAL A 181 4.45 -3.48 17.45
CA VAL A 181 4.84 -3.79 18.84
C VAL A 181 6.29 -4.22 18.91
N ALA A 182 6.73 -5.14 18.04
CA ALA A 182 8.12 -5.60 18.00
C ALA A 182 9.11 -4.44 17.77
N GLU A 183 8.79 -3.51 16.85
CA GLU A 183 9.62 -2.32 16.61
C GLU A 183 9.77 -1.46 17.87
N ARG A 184 8.67 -1.26 18.62
CA ARG A 184 8.71 -0.46 19.86
C ARG A 184 9.51 -1.14 20.96
N LEU A 185 9.36 -2.46 21.10
CA LEU A 185 10.07 -3.22 22.13
C LEU A 185 11.58 -3.28 21.85
N LEU A 186 11.98 -3.43 20.58
CA LEU A 186 13.37 -3.56 20.17
C LEU A 186 14.11 -2.23 20.02
N PHE A 187 13.45 -1.16 19.56
CA PHE A 187 14.12 0.10 19.14
C PHE A 187 13.84 1.32 20.03
N MET A 188 12.95 1.24 21.04
CA MET A 188 12.84 2.29 22.06
C MET A 188 13.72 1.92 23.27
N PRO A 189 14.71 2.75 23.68
CA PRO A 189 15.64 2.42 24.77
C PRO A 189 14.96 1.95 26.07
N ARG A 190 13.91 2.65 26.51
CA ARG A 190 13.06 2.30 27.68
C ARG A 190 12.41 0.90 27.64
N HIS A 191 12.46 0.21 26.51
CA HIS A 191 11.93 -1.14 26.34
C HIS A 191 13.05 -2.13 26.05
N SER A 192 14.02 -1.78 25.20
CA SER A 192 15.16 -2.63 24.90
C SER A 192 16.10 -2.81 26.10
N ASN A 193 16.33 -1.76 26.87
CA ASN A 193 17.18 -1.82 28.07
C ASN A 193 16.51 -2.69 29.15
N HIS A 194 15.22 -2.49 29.40
CA HIS A 194 14.45 -3.36 30.30
C HIS A 194 14.37 -4.83 29.82
N ILE A 195 14.47 -5.10 28.52
CA ILE A 195 14.57 -6.47 28.00
C ILE A 195 15.93 -7.09 28.35
N ILE A 196 17.01 -6.30 28.32
CA ILE A 196 18.35 -6.70 28.76
C ILE A 196 18.38 -6.92 30.29
N GLU A 197 17.85 -5.96 31.06
CA GLU A 197 17.78 -6.01 32.54
C GLU A 197 16.84 -7.11 33.08
N SER A 198 15.82 -7.49 32.31
CA SER A 198 14.79 -8.46 32.72
C SER A 198 14.34 -9.34 31.54
N PRO A 199 15.19 -10.26 31.06
CA PRO A 199 14.91 -11.09 29.87
C PRO A 199 13.73 -12.04 30.07
N LYS A 200 13.44 -12.45 31.32
CA LYS A 200 12.26 -13.26 31.68
C LYS A 200 11.02 -12.41 31.98
N GLY A 201 11.13 -11.09 31.92
CA GLY A 201 10.07 -10.12 32.24
C GLY A 201 8.97 -9.99 31.20
N LEU A 202 7.90 -9.27 31.56
CA LEU A 202 6.67 -9.15 30.76
C LEU A 202 6.89 -8.63 29.32
N ARG A 203 7.82 -7.69 29.13
CA ARG A 203 8.18 -7.15 27.80
C ARG A 203 8.72 -8.24 26.87
N CYS A 204 9.53 -9.16 27.40
CA CYS A 204 10.08 -10.26 26.64
C CYS A 204 9.05 -11.38 26.41
N LYS A 205 8.17 -11.66 27.38
CA LYS A 205 7.01 -12.56 27.19
C LYS A 205 6.13 -12.07 26.02
N LEU A 206 5.81 -10.78 25.97
CA LEU A 206 5.07 -10.18 24.85
C LEU A 206 5.85 -10.26 23.52
N LEU A 207 7.14 -9.94 23.53
CA LEU A 207 7.96 -9.98 22.31
C LEU A 207 8.06 -11.41 21.73
N ARG A 208 8.22 -12.43 22.57
CA ARG A 208 8.17 -13.85 22.17
C ARG A 208 6.81 -14.22 21.56
N ALA A 209 5.71 -13.78 22.15
CA ALA A 209 4.36 -14.04 21.62
C ALA A 209 4.14 -13.38 20.25
N VAL A 210 4.57 -12.12 20.08
CA VAL A 210 4.56 -11.42 18.78
C VAL A 210 5.41 -12.15 17.75
N ALA A 211 6.65 -12.53 18.08
CA ALA A 211 7.56 -13.19 17.15
C ALA A 211 7.06 -14.59 16.75
N ASN A 212 6.54 -15.37 17.71
CA ASN A 212 5.89 -16.65 17.44
C ASN A 212 4.67 -16.47 16.51
N SER A 213 3.81 -15.48 16.77
CA SER A 213 2.66 -15.22 15.89
C SER A 213 3.08 -14.84 14.48
N LEU A 214 4.17 -14.10 14.29
CA LEU A 214 4.68 -13.75 12.95
C LEU A 214 5.20 -14.99 12.21
N ALA A 215 5.97 -15.85 12.90
CA ALA A 215 6.46 -17.12 12.34
C ALA A 215 5.29 -18.06 11.96
N GLN A 216 4.31 -18.24 12.85
CA GLN A 216 3.12 -19.06 12.59
C GLN A 216 2.29 -18.54 11.41
N ILE A 217 2.09 -17.23 11.29
CA ILE A 217 1.38 -16.64 10.15
C ILE A 217 2.12 -16.92 8.84
N GLY A 218 3.45 -16.76 8.81
CA GLY A 218 4.26 -17.09 7.63
C GLY A 218 4.13 -18.55 7.23
N ALA A 219 4.30 -19.48 8.17
CA ALA A 219 4.21 -20.92 7.92
C ALA A 219 2.81 -21.35 7.41
N GLN A 220 1.73 -20.84 8.03
CA GLN A 220 0.36 -21.13 7.59
C GLN A 220 0.09 -20.63 6.18
N ILE A 221 0.51 -19.40 5.86
CA ILE A 221 0.34 -18.84 4.51
C ILE A 221 1.09 -19.69 3.47
N VAL A 222 2.31 -20.15 3.76
CA VAL A 222 3.06 -21.04 2.86
C VAL A 222 2.34 -22.38 2.63
N GLN A 223 1.77 -22.97 3.68
CA GLN A 223 0.99 -24.21 3.60
C GLN A 223 -0.27 -24.05 2.72
N GLU A 224 -1.01 -22.96 2.91
CA GLU A 224 -2.25 -22.68 2.18
C GLU A 224 -2.01 -22.20 0.73
N TRP A 225 -0.81 -21.68 0.44
CA TRP A 225 -0.25 -21.51 -0.91
C TRP A 225 0.47 -22.78 -1.43
N GLY A 226 0.23 -23.95 -0.82
CA GLY A 226 0.74 -25.24 -1.26
C GLY A 226 0.20 -25.69 -2.62
N SER A 227 0.44 -26.95 -2.98
CA SER A 227 -0.03 -27.56 -4.24
C SER A 227 -1.11 -28.63 -4.04
N GLY A 228 -1.61 -28.79 -2.80
CA GLY A 228 -2.69 -29.73 -2.50
C GLY A 228 -4.05 -29.28 -3.03
N GLU A 229 -5.01 -30.20 -3.01
CA GLU A 229 -6.42 -29.87 -3.22
C GLU A 229 -6.90 -28.86 -2.17
N GLY A 230 -7.81 -27.95 -2.56
CA GLY A 230 -8.28 -26.85 -1.70
C GLY A 230 -7.23 -25.78 -1.37
N SER A 231 -6.00 -25.85 -1.91
CA SER A 231 -5.02 -24.76 -1.79
C SER A 231 -5.38 -23.57 -2.69
N PHE A 232 -4.96 -22.36 -2.31
CA PHE A 232 -5.26 -21.16 -3.09
C PHE A 232 -4.56 -21.14 -4.46
N ALA A 233 -3.42 -21.84 -4.58
CA ALA A 233 -2.75 -22.05 -5.87
C ALA A 233 -3.56 -22.97 -6.80
N THR A 234 -4.19 -24.03 -6.25
CA THR A 234 -5.12 -24.91 -6.96
C THR A 234 -6.35 -24.14 -7.44
N GLU A 235 -6.96 -23.30 -6.60
CA GLU A 235 -8.10 -22.46 -7.01
C GLU A 235 -7.75 -21.50 -8.17
N MET A 236 -6.55 -20.90 -8.16
CA MET A 236 -6.06 -20.05 -9.28
C MET A 236 -5.77 -20.84 -10.57
N ARG A 237 -5.33 -22.10 -10.44
CA ARG A 237 -5.08 -23.04 -11.55
C ARG A 237 -6.37 -23.54 -12.20
N ASP A 238 -7.42 -23.68 -11.40
CA ASP A 238 -8.70 -24.28 -11.79
C ASP A 238 -9.82 -23.22 -11.91
N ALA A 239 -9.46 -21.95 -12.06
CA ALA A 239 -10.41 -20.85 -12.26
C ALA A 239 -11.33 -21.11 -13.47
N GLY A 240 -12.62 -20.83 -13.31
CA GLY A 240 -13.68 -21.20 -14.27
C GLY A 240 -14.25 -22.60 -14.07
N GLN A 241 -13.72 -23.41 -13.15
CA GLN A 241 -14.34 -24.67 -12.72
C GLN A 241 -15.21 -24.46 -11.47
N SER A 242 -16.20 -25.34 -11.27
CA SER A 242 -17.25 -25.20 -10.25
C SER A 242 -16.77 -25.12 -8.78
N LEU A 243 -15.57 -25.61 -8.49
CA LEU A 243 -14.98 -25.58 -7.14
C LEU A 243 -13.99 -24.42 -6.92
N SER A 244 -13.70 -23.61 -7.96
CA SER A 244 -12.86 -22.42 -7.79
C SER A 244 -13.68 -21.21 -7.37
N ARG A 245 -13.11 -20.36 -6.51
CA ARG A 245 -13.68 -19.05 -6.17
C ARG A 245 -13.62 -18.05 -7.34
N PHE A 246 -12.83 -18.33 -8.38
CA PHE A 246 -12.61 -17.46 -9.52
C PHE A 246 -13.40 -17.97 -10.73
N ASN A 247 -14.19 -17.09 -11.33
CA ASN A 247 -15.04 -17.41 -12.47
C ASN A 247 -14.25 -17.52 -13.78
N SER A 248 -13.04 -16.96 -13.86
CA SER A 248 -12.08 -17.18 -14.95
C SER A 248 -10.64 -16.81 -14.56
N HIS A 249 -9.65 -17.18 -15.38
CA HIS A 249 -8.26 -16.79 -15.15
C HIS A 249 -8.04 -15.27 -15.29
N ARG A 250 -8.85 -14.59 -16.12
CA ARG A 250 -8.88 -13.11 -16.13
C ARG A 250 -9.21 -12.54 -14.75
N GLU A 251 -10.11 -13.15 -13.98
CA GLU A 251 -10.45 -12.68 -12.62
C GLU A 251 -9.25 -12.83 -11.66
N VAL A 252 -8.50 -13.91 -11.78
CA VAL A 252 -7.22 -14.09 -11.07
C VAL A 252 -6.23 -12.97 -11.43
N THR A 253 -6.17 -12.56 -12.70
CA THR A 253 -5.32 -11.44 -13.12
C THR A 253 -5.85 -10.08 -12.61
N VAL A 254 -7.17 -9.87 -12.52
CA VAL A 254 -7.77 -8.69 -11.86
C VAL A 254 -7.28 -8.57 -10.41
N MET A 255 -7.24 -9.66 -9.65
CA MET A 255 -6.70 -9.68 -8.29
C MET A 255 -5.22 -9.23 -8.25
N LEU A 256 -4.38 -9.71 -9.17
CA LEU A 256 -2.96 -9.34 -9.24
C LEU A 256 -2.75 -7.87 -9.61
N VAL A 257 -3.51 -7.36 -10.59
CA VAL A 257 -3.45 -5.95 -11.03
C VAL A 257 -4.00 -5.01 -9.94
N ASN A 258 -5.04 -5.40 -9.21
CA ASN A 258 -5.52 -4.67 -8.03
C ASN A 258 -4.46 -4.61 -6.90
N GLY A 259 -3.73 -5.70 -6.66
CA GLY A 259 -2.62 -5.73 -5.69
C GLY A 259 -1.46 -4.79 -6.08
N LEU A 260 -1.10 -4.78 -7.37
CA LEU A 260 -0.11 -3.87 -7.96
C LEU A 260 -0.52 -2.40 -7.77
N PHE A 261 -1.75 -2.05 -8.19
CA PHE A 261 -2.30 -0.70 -8.07
C PHE A 261 -2.41 -0.23 -6.62
N THR A 262 -3.01 -1.06 -5.74
CA THR A 262 -3.21 -0.74 -4.32
C THR A 262 -1.89 -0.50 -3.61
N SER A 263 -0.84 -1.24 -3.94
CA SER A 263 0.48 -1.03 -3.35
C SER A 263 1.15 0.26 -3.84
N LEU A 264 1.01 0.62 -5.12
CA LEU A 264 1.45 1.93 -5.63
C LEU A 264 0.68 3.09 -4.96
N LYS A 265 -0.63 2.93 -4.75
CA LYS A 265 -1.48 3.84 -3.97
C LYS A 265 -0.97 3.96 -2.53
N PHE A 266 -0.66 2.85 -1.87
CA PHE A 266 -0.20 2.84 -0.49
C PHE A 266 1.19 3.50 -0.30
N ILE A 267 2.14 3.24 -1.21
CA ILE A 267 3.44 3.90 -1.24
C ILE A 267 3.28 5.42 -1.39
N THR A 268 2.49 5.85 -2.38
CA THR A 268 2.25 7.27 -2.64
C THR A 268 1.55 7.95 -1.46
N ASP A 269 0.33 7.51 -1.16
CA ASP A 269 -0.61 8.25 -0.32
C ASP A 269 -0.15 8.20 1.16
N PHE A 270 0.38 7.05 1.62
CA PHE A 270 0.74 6.84 3.03
C PHE A 270 2.24 6.85 3.33
N LYS A 271 3.11 6.30 2.46
CA LYS A 271 4.56 6.24 2.70
C LYS A 271 5.32 7.49 2.25
N LEU A 272 4.74 8.30 1.36
CA LEU A 272 5.33 9.55 0.87
C LEU A 272 4.50 10.79 1.24
N ASP A 273 3.33 10.99 0.63
CA ASP A 273 2.58 12.25 0.73
C ASP A 273 2.16 12.56 2.19
N ARG A 274 1.72 11.55 2.96
CA ARG A 274 1.37 11.67 4.39
C ARG A 274 2.54 12.05 5.32
N ILE A 275 3.79 11.77 4.93
CA ILE A 275 4.99 12.14 5.73
C ILE A 275 5.65 13.42 5.24
N LEU A 276 5.57 13.71 3.94
CA LEU A 276 6.05 14.96 3.35
C LEU A 276 5.20 16.15 3.80
N GLY A 277 3.87 16.01 3.81
CA GLY A 277 2.97 17.14 4.03
C GLY A 277 3.11 18.24 2.97
N LYS A 278 2.28 19.29 3.04
CA LYS A 278 2.27 20.37 2.03
C LYS A 278 3.58 21.18 1.99
N THR A 279 4.24 21.38 3.12
CA THR A 279 5.49 22.16 3.26
C THR A 279 6.45 21.46 4.23
N ILE A 280 7.73 21.89 4.27
CA ILE A 280 8.73 21.41 5.26
C ILE A 280 8.18 21.53 6.69
N ALA A 281 7.64 22.69 7.06
CA ALA A 281 7.06 22.94 8.39
C ALA A 281 5.78 22.11 8.71
N LYS A 282 5.20 21.42 7.72
CA LYS A 282 4.07 20.49 7.89
C LYS A 282 4.45 19.03 7.66
N ALA A 283 5.74 18.71 7.50
CA ALA A 283 6.25 17.35 7.43
C ALA A 283 5.98 16.58 8.73
N ARG A 284 5.82 15.26 8.63
CA ARG A 284 5.42 14.38 9.76
C ARG A 284 6.31 13.13 9.82
N PRO A 285 7.62 13.27 10.06
CA PRO A 285 8.58 12.16 9.99
C PRO A 285 8.22 10.95 10.88
N LYS A 286 7.73 11.19 12.11
CA LYS A 286 7.27 10.14 13.05
C LYS A 286 5.98 9.42 12.61
N ARG A 287 5.41 9.73 11.43
CA ARG A 287 4.33 8.97 10.79
C ARG A 287 4.81 7.96 9.76
N ALA A 288 6.09 7.98 9.40
CA ALA A 288 6.67 7.00 8.49
C ALA A 288 6.50 5.57 9.03
N GLU A 289 6.39 4.61 8.12
CA GLU A 289 6.44 3.19 8.42
C GLU A 289 7.86 2.83 8.87
N SER A 290 8.01 1.97 9.89
CA SER A 290 9.33 1.52 10.37
C SER A 290 10.30 2.67 10.73
N TRP A 291 9.79 3.72 11.38
CA TRP A 291 10.54 4.94 11.64
C TRP A 291 11.51 4.84 12.84
N LEU A 292 11.26 3.93 13.78
CA LEU A 292 12.14 3.69 14.93
C LEU A 292 13.36 2.86 14.52
N CYS A 293 13.18 1.87 13.63
CA CYS A 293 14.29 1.08 13.10
C CYS A 293 14.92 1.67 11.81
N GLY A 294 14.45 2.85 11.38
CA GLY A 294 15.00 3.62 10.25
C GLY A 294 14.75 3.02 8.86
N ARG A 295 13.95 1.95 8.74
CA ARG A 295 13.78 1.18 7.50
C ARG A 295 12.85 1.81 6.46
N SER A 296 12.19 2.93 6.76
CA SER A 296 11.14 3.55 5.93
C SER A 296 11.50 3.72 4.44
N ARG A 297 12.74 4.13 4.12
CA ARG A 297 13.23 4.23 2.73
C ARG A 297 13.36 2.86 2.09
N GLN A 298 14.00 1.92 2.78
CA GLN A 298 14.22 0.58 2.27
C GLN A 298 12.90 -0.16 2.05
N ASN A 299 11.91 0.04 2.92
CA ASN A 299 10.55 -0.48 2.70
C ASN A 299 9.98 -0.05 1.34
N ILE A 300 10.13 1.22 0.95
CA ILE A 300 9.65 1.71 -0.35
C ILE A 300 10.45 1.08 -1.51
N ILE A 301 11.77 0.92 -1.37
CA ILE A 301 12.61 0.25 -2.38
C ILE A 301 12.21 -1.22 -2.53
N ASP A 302 12.02 -1.94 -1.43
CA ASP A 302 11.64 -3.36 -1.39
C ASP A 302 10.25 -3.55 -2.02
N ASN A 303 9.28 -2.67 -1.69
CA ASN A 303 7.96 -2.69 -2.34
C ASN A 303 8.07 -2.43 -3.84
N LEU A 304 8.73 -1.35 -4.28
CA LEU A 304 8.86 -1.02 -5.70
C LEU A 304 9.58 -2.11 -6.50
N THR A 305 10.57 -2.78 -5.89
CA THR A 305 11.29 -3.90 -6.50
C THR A 305 10.35 -5.11 -6.66
N ALA A 306 9.52 -5.42 -5.67
CA ALA A 306 8.51 -6.47 -5.77
C ALA A 306 7.41 -6.15 -6.79
N LEU A 307 6.99 -4.90 -6.89
CA LEU A 307 5.97 -4.48 -7.87
C LEU A 307 6.52 -4.53 -9.31
N GLN A 308 7.79 -4.17 -9.52
CA GLN A 308 8.46 -4.35 -10.81
C GLN A 308 8.61 -5.83 -11.17
N ALA A 309 8.97 -6.69 -10.20
CA ALA A 309 9.08 -8.13 -10.41
C ALA A 309 7.73 -8.79 -10.77
N LEU A 310 6.62 -8.40 -10.11
CA LEU A 310 5.28 -8.86 -10.47
C LEU A 310 4.91 -8.46 -11.92
N TYR A 311 5.32 -7.26 -12.33
CA TYR A 311 5.03 -6.73 -13.66
C TYR A 311 5.90 -7.39 -14.75
N LYS A 312 7.23 -7.47 -14.57
CA LYS A 312 8.17 -7.99 -15.59
C LYS A 312 8.36 -9.51 -15.56
N GLY A 313 8.05 -10.16 -14.44
CA GLY A 313 8.46 -11.52 -14.12
C GLY A 313 9.76 -11.56 -13.32
N GLU A 314 9.97 -12.65 -12.60
CA GLU A 314 11.20 -12.94 -11.87
C GLU A 314 11.45 -14.46 -11.76
N ASN A 315 12.66 -14.84 -11.34
CA ASN A 315 13.09 -16.22 -11.12
C ASN A 315 12.81 -17.15 -12.33
N GLY A 316 13.04 -16.62 -13.54
CA GLY A 316 12.79 -17.32 -14.82
C GLY A 316 11.33 -17.40 -15.25
N GLY A 317 10.38 -16.83 -14.48
CA GLY A 317 8.97 -16.79 -14.80
C GLY A 317 8.52 -15.52 -15.53
N GLN A 318 7.29 -15.56 -16.03
CA GLN A 318 6.61 -14.45 -16.71
C GLN A 318 5.92 -13.52 -15.70
N GLY A 319 5.76 -12.25 -16.08
CA GLY A 319 4.95 -11.27 -15.36
C GLY A 319 3.80 -10.72 -16.20
N LEU A 320 3.05 -9.77 -15.63
CA LEU A 320 1.90 -9.11 -16.26
C LEU A 320 2.23 -8.44 -17.62
N GLU A 321 3.48 -8.04 -17.85
CA GLU A 321 3.96 -7.45 -19.13
C GLU A 321 3.72 -8.38 -20.34
N VAL A 322 3.72 -9.71 -20.14
CA VAL A 322 3.49 -10.71 -21.20
C VAL A 322 2.04 -10.69 -21.72
N LEU A 323 1.09 -10.16 -20.95
CA LEU A 323 -0.31 -10.06 -21.35
C LEU A 323 -0.60 -8.81 -22.21
N ILE A 324 0.36 -7.91 -22.38
CA ILE A 324 0.19 -6.69 -23.17
C ILE A 324 0.16 -7.05 -24.67
N PRO A 325 -0.91 -6.71 -25.42
CA PRO A 325 -0.98 -6.92 -26.87
C PRO A 325 0.14 -6.22 -27.65
N ARG A 326 0.51 -6.75 -28.82
CA ARG A 326 1.66 -6.28 -29.61
C ARG A 326 1.52 -4.82 -30.08
N ASP A 327 0.31 -4.39 -30.41
CA ASP A 327 -0.05 -3.01 -30.74
C ASP A 327 0.10 -2.05 -29.53
N ASN A 328 0.10 -2.58 -28.32
CA ASN A 328 0.39 -1.82 -27.09
C ASN A 328 1.84 -1.99 -26.56
N GLU A 329 2.79 -2.54 -27.33
CA GLU A 329 4.18 -2.76 -26.88
C GLU A 329 4.86 -1.48 -26.31
N ARG A 330 4.49 -0.31 -26.84
CA ARG A 330 4.95 1.01 -26.33
C ARG A 330 4.57 1.25 -24.87
N LEU A 331 3.39 0.80 -24.43
CA LEU A 331 2.95 0.87 -23.03
C LEU A 331 3.84 -0.02 -22.15
N GLY A 332 4.18 -1.22 -22.61
CA GLY A 332 5.06 -2.13 -21.87
C GLY A 332 6.43 -1.51 -21.60
N LYS A 333 7.06 -1.00 -22.68
CA LYS A 333 8.32 -0.25 -22.61
C LYS A 333 8.22 0.96 -21.66
N LEU A 334 7.12 1.74 -21.74
CA LEU A 334 6.89 2.89 -20.87
C LEU A 334 6.80 2.51 -19.38
N LEU A 335 6.08 1.45 -19.03
CA LEU A 335 5.97 0.95 -17.66
C LEU A 335 7.31 0.47 -17.12
N THR A 336 8.07 -0.30 -17.89
CA THR A 336 9.42 -0.74 -17.53
C THR A 336 10.33 0.48 -17.25
N ILE A 337 10.37 1.47 -18.13
CA ILE A 337 11.14 2.72 -17.94
C ILE A 337 10.67 3.49 -16.69
N ALA A 338 9.37 3.55 -16.44
CA ALA A 338 8.80 4.24 -15.29
C ALA A 338 9.16 3.57 -13.96
N PHE A 339 9.12 2.23 -13.88
CA PHE A 339 9.60 1.49 -12.70
C PHE A 339 11.08 1.75 -12.46
N ASP A 340 11.93 1.62 -13.49
CA ASP A 340 13.38 1.83 -13.39
C ASP A 340 13.72 3.25 -12.92
N LYS A 341 13.06 4.27 -13.48
CA LYS A 341 13.25 5.68 -13.10
C LYS A 341 12.84 5.95 -11.65
N THR A 342 11.76 5.30 -11.19
CA THR A 342 11.24 5.42 -9.82
C THR A 342 12.18 4.74 -8.83
N LEU A 343 12.63 3.51 -9.12
CA LEU A 343 13.59 2.76 -8.31
C LEU A 343 14.95 3.47 -8.23
N ARG A 344 15.49 3.98 -9.35
CA ARG A 344 16.72 4.80 -9.32
C ARG A 344 16.58 6.03 -8.42
N THR A 345 15.42 6.69 -8.42
CA THR A 345 15.18 7.87 -7.57
C THR A 345 15.08 7.49 -6.08
N ALA A 346 14.38 6.41 -5.74
CA ALA A 346 14.31 5.89 -4.37
C ALA A 346 15.68 5.41 -3.84
N ARG A 347 16.48 4.78 -4.71
CA ARG A 347 17.85 4.33 -4.40
C ARG A 347 18.82 5.50 -4.25
N ARG A 348 18.70 6.60 -5.02
CA ARG A 348 19.59 7.78 -4.91
C ARG A 348 19.38 8.60 -3.62
N HIS A 349 18.21 8.56 -2.99
CA HIS A 349 17.94 9.31 -1.75
C HIS A 349 18.75 8.75 -0.55
N GLY A 350 19.94 9.29 -0.27
CA GLY A 350 20.82 8.72 0.77
C GLY A 350 20.32 8.87 2.22
N MET A 351 19.47 9.84 2.51
CA MET A 351 19.08 10.17 3.88
C MET A 351 17.99 9.22 4.44
N PRO A 352 17.97 8.92 5.76
CA PRO A 352 16.80 8.31 6.39
C PRO A 352 15.57 9.23 6.27
N LEU A 353 14.41 8.70 5.84
CA LEU A 353 13.20 9.51 5.59
C LEU A 353 12.78 10.38 6.78
N VAL A 354 13.02 9.90 8.02
CA VAL A 354 12.73 10.66 9.25
C VAL A 354 13.48 11.99 9.36
N ARG A 355 14.59 12.16 8.62
CA ARG A 355 15.30 13.43 8.42
C ARG A 355 14.99 14.01 7.04
N GLY A 356 15.01 13.18 5.99
CA GLY A 356 14.91 13.62 4.59
C GLY A 356 13.60 14.31 4.19
N VAL A 357 12.50 14.14 4.93
CA VAL A 357 11.25 14.90 4.66
C VAL A 357 11.31 16.36 5.11
N SER A 358 12.22 16.69 6.04
CA SER A 358 12.38 18.02 6.64
C SER A 358 13.62 18.76 6.14
N ASP A 359 14.61 18.05 5.58
CA ASP A 359 15.74 18.67 4.89
C ASP A 359 15.34 19.20 3.50
N ARG A 360 15.81 20.40 3.12
CA ARG A 360 15.39 21.08 1.88
C ARG A 360 15.78 20.29 0.63
N THR A 361 17.07 19.96 0.49
CA THR A 361 17.63 19.28 -0.69
C THR A 361 17.14 17.83 -0.79
N SER A 362 17.11 17.12 0.33
CA SER A 362 16.65 15.73 0.40
C SER A 362 15.16 15.60 0.07
N ARG A 363 14.34 16.57 0.49
CA ARG A 363 12.90 16.64 0.22
C ARG A 363 12.58 16.80 -1.26
N GLU A 364 13.37 17.52 -2.04
CA GLU A 364 13.15 17.67 -3.49
C GLU A 364 13.21 16.31 -4.19
N THR A 365 14.16 15.46 -3.82
CA THR A 365 14.24 14.07 -4.32
C THR A 365 13.00 13.26 -3.92
N LEU A 366 12.46 13.46 -2.72
CA LEU A 366 11.23 12.78 -2.27
C LEU A 366 9.96 13.30 -2.97
N LEU A 367 9.89 14.60 -3.32
CA LEU A 367 8.82 15.17 -4.13
C LEU A 367 8.88 14.67 -5.58
N ILE A 368 10.07 14.45 -6.12
CA ILE A 368 10.25 13.76 -7.41
C ILE A 368 9.78 12.31 -7.31
N LEU A 369 10.18 11.56 -6.27
CA LEU A 369 9.74 10.19 -6.05
C LEU A 369 8.21 10.08 -5.91
N ALA A 370 7.57 10.98 -5.15
CA ALA A 370 6.12 11.01 -5.01
C ALA A 370 5.38 11.35 -6.32
N ARG A 371 5.95 12.22 -7.17
CA ARG A 371 5.44 12.44 -8.54
C ARG A 371 5.57 11.19 -9.41
N GLN A 372 6.70 10.49 -9.34
CA GLN A 372 6.95 9.28 -10.11
C GLN A 372 6.03 8.11 -9.68
N THR A 373 5.83 7.90 -8.38
CA THR A 373 4.88 6.87 -7.91
C THR A 373 3.43 7.21 -8.26
N ARG A 374 3.04 8.50 -8.27
CA ARG A 374 1.74 8.95 -8.82
C ARG A 374 1.61 8.66 -10.32
N ALA A 375 2.66 8.90 -11.11
CA ALA A 375 2.67 8.59 -12.54
C ALA A 375 2.53 7.08 -12.79
N LEU A 376 3.30 6.23 -12.09
CA LEU A 376 3.15 4.77 -12.14
C LEU A 376 1.73 4.32 -11.76
N LYS A 377 1.18 4.86 -10.66
CA LYS A 377 -0.20 4.57 -10.22
C LYS A 377 -1.23 4.92 -11.30
N ALA A 378 -1.05 6.05 -11.97
CA ALA A 378 -1.92 6.49 -13.07
C ALA A 378 -1.77 5.61 -14.33
N LEU A 379 -0.54 5.26 -14.73
CA LEU A 379 -0.29 4.35 -15.86
C LEU A 379 -0.91 2.96 -15.63
N VAL A 380 -0.78 2.41 -14.42
CA VAL A 380 -1.41 1.12 -14.09
C VAL A 380 -2.94 1.22 -14.18
N ALA A 381 -3.54 2.28 -13.66
CA ALA A 381 -5.00 2.42 -13.62
C ALA A 381 -5.67 2.83 -14.95
N ARG A 382 -5.01 3.66 -15.75
CA ARG A 382 -5.59 4.26 -16.96
C ARG A 382 -5.18 3.57 -18.25
N GLU A 383 -4.02 2.92 -18.26
CA GLU A 383 -3.47 2.29 -19.47
C GLU A 383 -3.39 0.77 -19.30
N LEU A 384 -2.66 0.28 -18.29
CA LEU A 384 -2.42 -1.17 -18.13
C LEU A 384 -3.71 -1.94 -17.83
N ALA A 385 -4.48 -1.49 -16.85
CA ALA A 385 -5.71 -2.18 -16.42
C ALA A 385 -6.73 -2.28 -17.57
N PRO A 386 -7.03 -1.22 -18.35
CA PRO A 386 -7.86 -1.33 -19.55
C PRO A 386 -7.28 -2.21 -20.66
N VAL A 387 -5.98 -2.10 -20.97
CA VAL A 387 -5.31 -2.92 -22.01
C VAL A 387 -5.34 -4.41 -21.65
N LEU A 388 -5.13 -4.75 -20.37
CA LEU A 388 -5.27 -6.11 -19.87
C LEU A 388 -6.74 -6.51 -19.62
N GLY A 389 -7.72 -5.68 -19.97
CA GLY A 389 -9.14 -5.93 -19.71
C GLY A 389 -9.48 -6.18 -18.23
N THR A 390 -8.65 -5.73 -17.29
CA THR A 390 -8.73 -6.01 -15.85
C THR A 390 -9.27 -4.78 -15.10
N PRO A 391 -10.60 -4.60 -14.97
CA PRO A 391 -11.15 -3.44 -14.28
C PRO A 391 -10.68 -3.39 -12.83
N LEU A 392 -10.18 -2.23 -12.40
CA LEU A 392 -9.81 -2.02 -11.00
C LEU A 392 -11.08 -1.99 -10.14
N GLY A 393 -11.09 -2.79 -9.08
CA GLY A 393 -12.21 -2.82 -8.14
C GLY A 393 -12.20 -1.62 -7.18
N PHE A 394 -13.32 -1.42 -6.47
CA PHE A 394 -13.32 -0.59 -5.25
C PHE A 394 -12.31 -1.17 -4.25
N ASN A 395 -11.26 -0.41 -3.92
CA ASN A 395 -10.26 -0.88 -2.98
C ASN A 395 -10.64 -0.46 -1.56
N ALA A 396 -10.19 -1.22 -0.56
CA ALA A 396 -10.39 -0.90 0.86
C ALA A 396 -9.75 0.43 1.33
N LEU A 397 -9.13 1.19 0.41
CA LEU A 397 -8.56 2.52 0.65
C LEU A 397 -9.44 3.66 0.11
N ASP A 398 -10.57 3.34 -0.51
CA ASP A 398 -11.45 4.33 -1.15
C ASP A 398 -12.62 4.76 -0.23
N GLY A 399 -12.65 4.30 1.04
CA GLY A 399 -13.71 4.56 2.02
C GLY A 399 -13.29 4.89 3.48
N ASP A 400 -12.03 5.28 3.76
CA ASP A 400 -11.41 5.25 5.12
C ASP A 400 -10.62 6.51 5.63
#